data_AF-A0A836U4W3-F1
#
_entry.id   AF-A0A836U4W3-F1
#
_cell.length_a   1.000
_cell.length_b   1.000
_cell.length_c   1.000
_cell.angle_alpha   90.00
_cell.angle_beta   90.00
_cell.angle_gamma   90.00
#
_symmetry.space_group_name_H-M   'P 1'
#
loop_
_entity.id
_entity.type
_entity.pdbx_description
1 polymer ?
#
loop_
_entity_poly.entity_id
_entity_poly.type
_entity_poly.pdbx_seq_one_letter_code
_entity_poly.pdbx_strand_id
1 'polypeptide(L)'
;MRRRRLWIADTDLVIGVVRNGVAKTYPEHMCWRHEIVNDEIGGEFISVTLCPLTGTPQVFYATDDKGKQIEFGVSGLLLNTNLVMYDRRDNQTLYPQMVYVGIFGQFKNERLELLPEIETTFGMWKKMYPE
;
A
#
# COMPACT_ATOMS: atom_id res chain seq x y z
N MET A 1 -4.28 -26.69 4.31
CA MET A 1 -5.38 -25.72 4.49
C MET A 1 -5.03 -24.75 5.63
N ARG A 2 -4.68 -23.50 5.34
CA ARG A 2 -4.55 -22.48 6.40
C ARG A 2 -5.95 -22.12 6.91
N ARG A 3 -6.24 -22.37 8.19
CA ARG A 3 -7.52 -22.03 8.84
C ARG A 3 -7.75 -20.50 8.73
N ARG A 4 -8.98 -20.09 8.41
CA ARG A 4 -9.41 -18.67 8.44
C ARG A 4 -9.22 -18.13 9.88
N ARG A 5 -8.28 -17.20 10.07
CA ARG A 5 -8.21 -16.34 11.24
C ARG A 5 -8.92 -15.02 10.90
N LEU A 6 -9.89 -14.64 11.73
CA LEU A 6 -10.61 -13.35 11.66
C LEU A 6 -10.00 -12.31 12.63
N TRP A 7 -8.87 -12.63 13.26
CA TRP A 7 -8.24 -11.85 14.32
C TRP A 7 -6.72 -11.82 14.07
N ILE A 8 -6.09 -10.68 14.35
CA ILE A 8 -4.63 -10.48 14.21
C ILE A 8 -3.96 -10.95 15.51
N ALA A 9 -3.04 -11.91 15.40
CA ALA A 9 -2.22 -12.38 16.50
C ALA A 9 -0.93 -11.57 16.61
N ASP A 10 -0.33 -11.54 17.80
CA ASP A 10 0.94 -10.82 18.04
C ASP A 10 2.11 -11.28 17.17
N THR A 11 2.03 -12.50 16.63
CA THR A 11 3.04 -13.06 15.72
C THR A 11 2.78 -12.73 14.25
N ASP A 12 1.62 -12.19 13.91
CA ASP A 12 1.27 -11.91 12.51
C ASP A 12 2.07 -10.71 12.00
N LEU A 13 2.55 -10.81 10.75
CA LEU A 13 3.27 -9.73 10.09
C LEU A 13 2.32 -8.58 9.73
N VAL A 14 2.81 -7.37 9.91
CA VAL A 14 2.11 -6.12 9.64
C VAL A 14 3.04 -5.16 8.91
N ILE A 15 2.44 -4.35 8.04
CA ILE A 15 3.07 -3.18 7.44
C ILE A 15 2.62 -2.00 8.31
N GLY A 16 3.56 -1.36 8.98
CA GLY A 16 3.31 -0.21 9.84
C GLY A 16 3.63 1.10 9.15
N VAL A 17 2.77 2.10 9.32
CA VAL A 17 2.96 3.45 8.75
C VAL A 17 2.71 4.48 9.85
N VAL A 18 3.59 5.48 9.93
CA VAL A 18 3.45 6.60 10.87
C VAL A 18 3.47 7.90 10.10
N ARG A 19 2.39 8.68 10.19
CA ARG A 19 2.27 10.00 9.55
C ARG A 19 1.67 11.00 10.51
N ASN A 20 2.29 12.17 10.62
CA ASN A 20 1.80 13.29 11.43
C ASN A 20 1.38 12.88 12.85
N GLY A 21 2.17 12.02 13.50
CA GLY A 21 1.92 11.53 14.85
C GLY A 21 0.90 10.38 14.96
N VAL A 22 0.26 9.97 13.86
CA VAL A 22 -0.68 8.84 13.82
C VAL A 22 0.04 7.59 13.34
N ALA A 23 0.03 6.54 14.17
CA ALA A 23 0.60 5.25 13.87
C ALA A 23 -0.51 4.25 13.52
N LYS A 24 -0.43 3.60 12.35
CA LYS A 24 -1.42 2.60 11.90
C LYS A 24 -0.73 1.39 11.28
N THR A 25 -1.35 0.21 11.41
CA THR A 25 -0.85 -1.03 10.81
C THR A 25 -1.83 -1.66 9.85
N TYR A 26 -1.27 -2.33 8.85
CA TYR A 26 -1.97 -3.08 7.82
C TYR A 26 -1.46 -4.52 7.85
N PRO A 27 -2.26 -5.46 8.37
CA PRO A 27 -1.88 -6.87 8.44
C PRO A 27 -1.59 -7.45 7.07
N GLU A 28 -0.41 -8.05 6.92
CA GLU A 28 0.10 -8.52 5.64
C GLU A 28 -0.87 -9.52 4.99
N HIS A 29 -1.48 -10.40 5.78
CA HIS A 29 -2.44 -11.40 5.29
C HIS A 29 -3.74 -10.79 4.74
N MET A 30 -4.12 -9.58 5.17
CA MET A 30 -5.24 -8.84 4.59
C MET A 30 -4.81 -8.13 3.30
N CYS A 31 -3.61 -7.54 3.29
CA CYS A 31 -3.01 -6.98 2.09
C CYS A 31 -2.75 -8.05 1.02
N TRP A 32 -2.45 -9.29 1.40
CA TRP A 32 -2.31 -10.41 0.46
C TRP A 32 -3.60 -10.72 -0.32
N ARG A 33 -4.77 -10.38 0.23
CA ARG A 33 -6.08 -10.62 -0.42
C ARG A 33 -6.58 -9.44 -1.23
N HIS A 34 -6.32 -8.23 -0.75
CA HIS A 34 -6.85 -7.00 -1.35
C HIS A 34 -5.80 -6.30 -2.22
N GLU A 35 -4.51 -6.59 -1.99
CA GLU A 35 -3.30 -6.08 -2.63
C GLU A 35 -3.06 -4.57 -2.40
N ILE A 36 -4.12 -3.76 -2.33
CA ILE A 36 -4.06 -2.31 -2.22
C ILE A 36 -5.09 -1.85 -1.16
N VAL A 37 -4.65 -0.96 -0.28
CA VAL A 37 -5.48 -0.24 0.68
C VAL A 37 -5.23 1.25 0.50
N ASN A 38 -6.21 1.97 -0.06
CA ASN A 38 -6.22 3.43 -0.04
C ASN A 38 -6.77 3.88 1.32
N ASP A 39 -6.04 4.75 2.01
CA ASP A 39 -6.34 5.15 3.38
C ASP A 39 -5.98 6.61 3.62
N GLU A 40 -6.46 7.15 4.73
CA GLU A 40 -6.09 8.46 5.22
C GLU A 40 -5.52 8.33 6.65
N ILE A 41 -4.29 8.79 6.84
CA ILE A 41 -3.63 8.77 8.15
C ILE A 41 -2.98 10.12 8.44
N GLY A 42 -3.22 10.67 9.62
CA GLY A 42 -2.64 11.96 10.00
C GLY A 42 -2.98 13.11 9.04
N GLY A 43 -4.15 13.06 8.38
CA GLY A 43 -4.60 14.05 7.39
C GLY A 43 -3.96 13.93 6.01
N GLU A 44 -3.24 12.84 5.73
CA GLU A 44 -2.63 12.58 4.44
C GLU A 44 -3.20 11.31 3.79
N PHE A 45 -3.52 11.40 2.50
CA PHE A 45 -3.89 10.23 1.72
C PHE A 45 -2.66 9.39 1.40
N ILE A 46 -2.78 8.09 1.65
CA ILE A 46 -1.75 7.11 1.34
C ILE A 46 -2.34 5.92 0.59
N SER A 47 -1.48 5.18 -0.09
CA SER A 47 -1.82 3.87 -0.64
C SER A 47 -0.82 2.84 -0.16
N VAL A 48 -1.29 1.91 0.67
CA VAL A 48 -0.51 0.76 1.13
C VAL A 48 -0.71 -0.38 0.14
N THR A 49 0.38 -0.86 -0.44
CA THR A 49 0.36 -1.85 -1.50
C THR A 49 1.19 -3.04 -1.09
N LEU A 50 0.77 -4.24 -1.46
CA LEU A 50 1.52 -5.47 -1.30
C LEU A 50 1.28 -6.36 -2.50
N CYS A 51 2.36 -6.79 -3.14
CA CYS A 51 2.27 -7.80 -4.18
C CYS A 51 2.37 -9.20 -3.55
N PRO A 52 1.31 -10.02 -3.61
CA PRO A 52 1.29 -11.33 -2.97
C PRO A 52 2.30 -12.31 -3.58
N LEU A 53 2.70 -12.10 -4.83
CA LEU A 53 3.65 -12.96 -5.54
C LEU A 53 5.11 -12.72 -5.11
N THR A 54 5.43 -11.49 -4.71
CA THR A 54 6.80 -11.10 -4.33
C THR A 54 6.96 -10.87 -2.82
N GLY A 55 5.83 -10.74 -2.09
CA GLY A 55 5.83 -10.43 -0.67
C GLY A 55 6.34 -9.03 -0.37
N THR A 56 6.39 -8.14 -1.36
CA THR A 56 6.96 -6.80 -1.20
C THR A 56 5.85 -5.79 -0.92
N PRO A 57 5.83 -5.17 0.27
CA PRO A 57 5.00 -4.00 0.50
C PRO A 57 5.68 -2.73 -0.04
N GLN A 58 4.87 -1.75 -0.41
CA GLN A 58 5.28 -0.37 -0.63
C GLN A 58 4.15 0.57 -0.25
N VAL A 59 4.49 1.70 0.34
CA VAL A 59 3.51 2.73 0.72
C VAL A 59 3.79 3.99 -0.08
N PHE A 60 2.76 4.55 -0.68
CA PHE A 60 2.85 5.77 -1.48
C PHE A 60 2.09 6.91 -0.83
N TYR A 61 2.65 8.12 -0.92
CA TYR A 61 1.87 9.33 -0.73
C TYR A 61 0.92 9.48 -1.91
N ALA A 62 -0.37 9.52 -1.62
CA ALA A 62 -1.43 9.32 -2.60
C ALA A 62 -2.17 10.64 -2.88
N THR A 63 -1.40 11.69 -3.12
CA THR A 63 -1.92 13.01 -3.52
C THR A 63 -1.10 13.53 -4.69
N ASP A 64 -1.78 14.02 -5.72
CA ASP A 64 -1.14 14.55 -6.92
C ASP A 64 -0.63 15.99 -6.76
N ASP A 65 0.02 16.49 -7.80
CA ASP A 65 0.60 17.85 -7.84
C ASP A 65 -0.43 18.98 -7.70
N LYS A 66 -1.72 18.66 -7.90
CA LYS A 66 -2.86 19.58 -7.77
C LYS A 66 -3.60 19.40 -6.44
N GLY A 67 -3.09 18.57 -5.54
CA GLY A 67 -3.70 18.31 -4.24
C GLY A 67 -4.91 17.38 -4.28
N LYS A 68 -5.12 16.63 -5.38
CA LYS A 68 -6.20 15.64 -5.46
C LYS A 68 -5.70 14.28 -5.01
N GLN A 69 -6.57 13.56 -4.30
CA GLN A 69 -6.31 12.18 -3.93
C GLN A 69 -6.07 11.31 -5.17
N ILE A 70 -5.05 10.48 -5.09
CA ILE A 70 -4.82 9.35 -5.98
C ILE A 70 -5.34 8.11 -5.26
N GLU A 71 -6.23 7.36 -5.91
CA GLU A 71 -6.66 6.05 -5.41
C GLU A 71 -6.27 4.99 -6.43
N PHE A 72 -5.71 3.90 -5.93
CA PHE A 72 -5.33 2.78 -6.77
C PHE A 72 -6.32 1.62 -6.68
N GLY A 73 -6.39 0.86 -7.78
CA GLY A 73 -7.02 -0.44 -7.81
C GLY A 73 -6.12 -1.50 -8.42
N VAL A 74 -6.50 -2.77 -8.23
CA VAL A 74 -5.78 -3.92 -8.77
C VAL A 74 -6.10 -4.08 -10.25
N SER A 75 -5.09 -3.95 -11.12
CA SER A 75 -5.30 -4.04 -12.58
C SER A 75 -5.44 -5.48 -13.10
N GLY A 76 -4.97 -6.46 -12.33
CA GLY A 76 -4.79 -7.85 -12.78
C GLY A 76 -3.58 -8.05 -13.68
N LEU A 77 -2.83 -7.00 -14.00
CA LEU A 77 -1.59 -7.06 -14.77
C LEU A 77 -0.37 -7.18 -13.85
N LEU A 78 0.69 -7.76 -14.41
CA LEU A 78 1.97 -7.94 -13.74
C LEU A 78 3.10 -7.40 -14.63
N LEU A 79 4.08 -6.76 -13.99
CA LEU A 79 5.35 -6.42 -14.63
C LEU A 79 6.47 -7.11 -13.83
N ASN A 80 7.22 -8.00 -14.49
CA ASN A 80 8.26 -8.81 -13.84
C ASN A 80 7.76 -9.52 -12.56
N THR A 81 6.57 -10.14 -12.63
CA THR A 81 5.93 -10.88 -11.52
C THR A 81 5.50 -9.99 -10.35
N ASN A 82 5.53 -8.67 -10.51
CA ASN A 82 5.11 -7.72 -9.48
C ASN A 82 3.85 -6.94 -9.90
N LEU A 83 3.09 -6.48 -8.91
CA LEU A 83 1.79 -5.80 -9.05
C LEU A 83 1.88 -4.57 -9.96
N VAL A 84 0.94 -4.46 -10.90
CA VAL A 84 0.65 -3.20 -11.59
C VAL A 84 -0.67 -2.65 -11.07
N MET A 85 -0.64 -1.42 -10.58
CA MET A 85 -1.79 -0.70 -10.06
C MET A 85 -2.41 0.11 -11.20
N TYR A 86 -3.74 0.26 -11.21
CA TYR A 86 -4.39 1.26 -12.06
C TYR A 86 -4.86 2.44 -11.21
N ASP A 87 -4.81 3.63 -11.78
CA ASP A 87 -5.29 4.87 -11.17
C ASP A 87 -6.79 5.05 -11.39
N ARG A 88 -7.54 5.27 -10.32
CA ARG A 88 -9.00 5.48 -10.39
C ARG A 88 -9.40 6.87 -10.89
N ARG A 89 -8.48 7.84 -10.93
CA ARG A 89 -8.75 9.20 -11.45
C ARG A 89 -9.15 9.16 -12.93
N ASP A 90 -8.53 8.29 -13.72
CA ASP A 90 -8.83 8.11 -15.16
C ASP A 90 -9.22 6.66 -15.54
N ASN A 91 -9.06 5.69 -14.63
CA ASN A 91 -9.28 4.26 -14.84
C ASN A 91 -8.45 3.65 -15.98
N GLN A 92 -7.33 4.28 -16.34
CA GLN A 92 -6.49 3.88 -17.46
C GLN A 92 -4.99 3.92 -17.14
N THR A 93 -4.55 4.87 -16.32
CA THR A 93 -3.12 5.00 -16.01
C THR A 93 -2.64 3.80 -15.20
N LEU A 94 -1.51 3.24 -15.61
CA LEU A 94 -0.89 2.07 -14.98
C LEU A 94 0.42 2.44 -14.31
N TYR A 95 0.58 1.99 -13.06
CA TYR A 95 1.76 2.17 -12.24
C TYR A 95 2.29 0.80 -11.78
N PRO A 96 3.40 0.30 -12.33
CA PRO A 96 4.08 -0.86 -11.76
C PRO A 96 4.59 -0.50 -10.36
N GLN A 97 4.23 -1.28 -9.34
CA GLN A 97 4.51 -0.97 -7.93
C GLN A 97 6.01 -0.67 -7.74
N MET A 98 6.90 -1.58 -8.14
CA MET A 98 8.36 -1.41 -7.97
C MET A 98 8.99 -0.26 -8.79
N VAL A 99 8.30 0.25 -9.82
CA VAL A 99 8.77 1.38 -10.65
C VAL A 99 8.17 2.70 -10.21
N TYR A 100 6.95 2.66 -9.67
CA TYR A 100 6.19 3.78 -9.09
C TYR A 100 6.14 5.03 -9.98
N VAL A 101 6.14 4.81 -11.29
CA VAL A 101 5.99 5.83 -12.34
C VAL A 101 4.87 5.37 -13.27
N GLY A 102 4.00 6.29 -13.67
CA GLY A 102 2.94 6.04 -14.64
C GLY A 102 3.55 5.66 -15.99
N ILE A 103 3.32 4.43 -16.48
CA ILE A 103 3.90 3.95 -17.75
C ILE A 103 2.95 4.07 -18.93
N PHE A 104 1.66 4.26 -18.65
CA PHE A 104 0.55 4.31 -19.61
C PHE A 104 -0.55 5.23 -19.08
N GLY A 105 -1.47 5.69 -19.93
CA GLY A 105 -2.62 6.51 -19.54
C GLY A 105 -2.33 8.02 -19.44
N GLN A 106 -3.29 8.76 -18.88
CA GLN A 106 -3.26 10.22 -18.79
C GLN A 106 -2.09 10.74 -17.94
N PHE A 107 -1.75 10.04 -16.86
CA PHE A 107 -0.72 10.46 -15.90
C PHE A 107 0.63 9.77 -16.17
N LYS A 108 0.92 9.48 -17.45
CA LYS A 108 2.22 8.90 -17.84
C LYS A 108 3.38 9.82 -17.43
N ASN A 109 4.46 9.22 -16.95
CA ASN A 109 5.65 9.84 -16.35
C ASN A 109 5.42 10.55 -15.01
N GLU A 110 4.20 10.56 -14.47
CA GLU A 110 3.96 10.98 -13.09
C GLU A 110 4.63 9.96 -12.15
N ARG A 111 5.42 10.45 -11.20
CA ARG A 111 6.17 9.64 -10.25
C ARG A 111 5.53 9.75 -8.88
N LEU A 112 5.21 8.61 -8.28
CA LEU A 112 4.68 8.55 -6.92
C LEU A 112 5.82 8.75 -5.92
N GLU A 113 5.50 9.39 -4.80
CA GLU A 113 6.41 9.52 -3.67
C GLU A 113 6.27 8.29 -2.75
N LEU A 114 7.38 7.61 -2.48
CA LEU A 114 7.44 6.51 -1.52
C LEU A 114 7.46 7.07 -0.09
N LEU A 115 6.61 6.51 0.76
CA LEU A 115 6.58 6.79 2.17
C LEU A 115 7.27 5.67 2.96
N PRO A 116 8.00 5.98 4.04
CA PRO A 116 8.59 4.97 4.89
C PRO A 116 7.54 4.08 5.56
N GLU A 117 7.79 2.78 5.51
CA GLU A 117 7.03 1.73 6.16
C GLU A 117 7.92 0.88 7.09
N ILE A 118 7.30 0.21 8.06
CA ILE A 118 7.97 -0.71 8.98
C ILE A 118 7.31 -2.07 8.85
N GLU A 119 8.05 -3.04 8.33
CA GLU A 119 7.64 -4.44 8.37
C GLU A 119 8.05 -5.08 9.69
N THR A 120 7.07 -5.57 10.45
CA THR A 120 7.32 -6.17 11.76
C THR A 120 6.17 -7.10 12.16
N THR A 121 6.22 -7.68 13.36
CA THR A 121 5.08 -8.41 13.92
C THR A 121 4.14 -7.47 14.66
N PHE A 122 2.84 -7.78 14.70
CA PHE A 122 1.85 -6.97 15.41
C PHE A 122 2.22 -6.76 16.89
N GLY A 123 2.77 -7.79 17.55
CA GLY A 123 3.23 -7.72 18.93
C GLY A 123 4.41 -6.76 19.11
N MET A 124 5.34 -6.69 18.14
CA MET A 124 6.43 -5.71 18.17
C MET A 124 5.92 -4.30 17.88
N TRP A 125 5.02 -4.16 16.90
CA TRP A 125 4.39 -2.88 16.59
C TRP A 125 3.76 -2.23 17.83
N LYS A 126 2.93 -2.98 18.57
CA LYS A 126 2.30 -2.50 19.82
C LYS A 126 3.31 -2.05 20.88
N LYS A 127 4.54 -2.59 20.87
CA LYS A 127 5.60 -2.16 21.79
C LYS A 127 6.26 -0.87 21.33
N MET A 128 6.42 -0.68 20.02
CA MET A 128 6.98 0.55 19.45
C MET A 128 5.99 1.71 19.50
N TYR A 129 4.70 1.43 19.30
CA TYR A 129 3.60 2.38 19.27
C TYR A 129 2.47 1.85 20.17
N PRO A 130 2.54 2.14 21.49
CA PRO A 130 1.60 1.62 22.49
C PRO A 130 0.26 2.39 22.58
N GLU A 131 0.18 3.56 21.95
CA GLU A 131 -1.04 4.37 21.81
C GLU A 131 -1.82 3.99 20.54
#